data_AF-A0A7J4KWQ1-F1
#
_entry.id   AF-A0A7J4KWQ1-F1
#
_cell.length_a   1.000
_cell.length_b   1.000
_cell.length_c   1.000
_cell.angle_alpha   90.00
_cell.angle_beta   90.00
_cell.angle_gamma   90.00
#
_symmetry.space_group_name_H-M   'P 1'
#
loop_
_entity.id
_entity.type
_entity.pdbx_description
1 polymer ?
#
loop_
_entity_poly.entity_id
_entity_poly.type
_entity_poly.pdbx_seq_one_letter_code
_entity_poly.pdbx_strand_id
1 'polypeptide(L)'
;MASGNFFIGDGGISIDGFRKEIQPFFEDKGYSMPDVLFVDSRFGHKDSILVSISGAGDLESVVNGTLLELYDKLEEENKGKRFEEIAVQNCYLRKFSHYDEIDKERKLVHRGEYQVIGIYQEDNTASQLFPALAQGYLLENVSLKLNKVEEEARELLDKKLSEL
;
A
#
# COMPACT_ATOMS: atom_id res chain seq x y z
N MET A 1 7.45 5.75 16.80
CA MET A 1 6.37 4.86 16.33
C MET A 1 7.02 3.85 15.41
N ALA A 2 6.65 2.57 15.46
CA ALA A 2 7.28 1.58 14.58
C ALA A 2 6.84 1.86 13.14
N SER A 3 7.73 1.62 12.18
CA SER A 3 7.45 1.70 10.75
C SER A 3 7.98 0.45 10.03
N GLY A 4 7.40 0.07 8.91
CA GLY A 4 7.85 -1.09 8.15
C GLY A 4 7.43 -1.02 6.70
N ASN A 5 8.15 -1.76 5.84
CA ASN A 5 7.88 -1.88 4.42
C ASN A 5 7.33 -3.26 4.11
N PHE A 6 6.22 -3.29 3.38
CA PHE A 6 5.43 -4.48 3.12
C PHE A 6 5.07 -4.57 1.65
N PHE A 7 5.17 -5.77 1.07
CA PHE A 7 4.51 -6.08 -0.19
C PHE A 7 3.13 -6.67 0.12
N ILE A 8 2.08 -6.00 -0.34
CA ILE A 8 0.70 -6.43 -0.19
C ILE A 8 0.15 -6.90 -1.53
N GLY A 9 -0.45 -8.08 -1.52
CA GLY A 9 -1.00 -8.74 -2.71
C GLY A 9 0.01 -9.59 -3.48
N ASP A 10 -0.51 -10.54 -4.26
CA ASP A 10 0.23 -11.40 -5.20
C ASP A 10 -0.63 -11.60 -6.46
N GLY A 11 -0.58 -10.60 -7.35
CA GLY A 11 -1.33 -10.54 -8.61
C GLY A 11 -2.76 -10.00 -8.47
N GLY A 12 -3.12 -9.07 -9.35
CA GLY A 12 -4.49 -8.55 -9.48
C GLY A 12 -4.90 -7.45 -8.52
N ILE A 13 -4.00 -6.94 -7.67
CA ILE A 13 -4.26 -5.74 -6.88
C ILE A 13 -3.89 -4.49 -7.68
N SER A 14 -4.86 -3.62 -7.97
CA SER A 14 -4.57 -2.31 -8.57
C SER A 14 -4.30 -1.27 -7.50
N ILE A 15 -3.61 -0.19 -7.88
CA ILE A 15 -3.41 0.96 -7.00
C ILE A 15 -4.74 1.60 -6.56
N ASP A 16 -5.74 1.60 -7.44
CA ASP A 16 -7.08 2.13 -7.14
C ASP A 16 -7.83 1.25 -6.15
N GLY A 17 -7.75 -0.08 -6.32
CA GLY A 17 -8.32 -1.04 -5.37
C GLY A 17 -7.64 -0.94 -4.01
N PHE A 18 -6.32 -0.80 -3.98
CA PHE A 18 -5.58 -0.57 -2.74
C PHE A 18 -6.03 0.71 -2.02
N ARG A 19 -6.10 1.83 -2.74
CA ARG A 19 -6.51 3.13 -2.18
C ARG A 19 -7.97 3.17 -1.75
N LYS A 20 -8.84 2.35 -2.34
CA LYS A 20 -10.27 2.29 -2.00
C LYS A 20 -10.56 1.33 -0.85
N GLU A 21 -9.92 0.17 -0.83
CA GLU A 21 -10.30 -0.92 0.08
C GLU A 21 -9.28 -1.11 1.21
N ILE A 22 -7.98 -1.08 0.91
CA ILE A 22 -6.94 -1.46 1.89
C ILE A 22 -6.48 -0.26 2.71
N GLN A 23 -6.07 0.82 2.05
CA GLN A 23 -5.55 1.99 2.74
C GLN A 23 -6.53 2.58 3.75
N PRO A 24 -7.82 2.81 3.41
CA PRO A 24 -8.79 3.35 4.37
C PRO A 24 -9.00 2.40 5.56
N PHE A 25 -8.98 1.09 5.32
CA PHE A 25 -9.16 0.08 6.38
C PHE A 25 -8.05 0.10 7.43
N PHE A 26 -6.82 0.42 7.01
CA PHE A 26 -5.69 0.64 7.92
C PHE A 26 -5.75 2.00 8.62
N GLU A 27 -6.11 3.05 7.87
CA GLU A 27 -6.26 4.40 8.40
C GLU A 27 -7.35 4.48 9.50
N ASP A 28 -8.47 3.78 9.32
CA ASP A 28 -9.54 3.66 10.31
C ASP A 28 -9.07 3.01 11.62
N LYS A 29 -8.02 2.17 11.57
CA LYS A 29 -7.39 1.54 12.73
C LYS A 29 -6.24 2.37 13.31
N GLY A 30 -6.01 3.59 12.79
CA GLY A 30 -5.01 4.53 13.28
C GLY A 30 -3.60 4.29 12.74
N TYR A 31 -3.46 3.54 11.64
CA TYR A 31 -2.19 3.35 10.94
C TYR A 31 -2.03 4.36 9.82
N SER A 32 -0.80 4.77 9.55
CA SER A 32 -0.47 5.68 8.45
C SER A 32 0.27 4.94 7.34
N MET A 33 -0.06 5.26 6.09
CA MET A 33 0.49 4.67 4.88
C MET A 33 1.04 5.75 3.93
N PRO A 34 2.15 6.43 4.30
CA PRO A 34 2.60 7.62 3.58
C PRO A 34 3.13 7.33 2.18
N ASP A 35 3.74 6.15 1.98
CA ASP A 35 4.40 5.77 0.73
C ASP A 35 3.73 4.52 0.16
N VAL A 36 3.15 4.65 -1.04
CA VAL A 36 2.47 3.56 -1.74
C VAL A 36 3.00 3.49 -3.16
N LEU A 37 3.51 2.33 -3.57
CA LEU A 37 4.07 2.12 -4.90
C LEU A 37 3.50 0.83 -5.51
N PHE A 38 2.99 0.95 -6.72
CA PHE A 38 2.65 -0.21 -7.53
C PHE A 38 3.90 -0.86 -8.12
N VAL A 39 4.02 -2.17 -7.96
CA VAL A 39 5.15 -2.96 -8.44
C VAL A 39 4.66 -3.90 -9.54
N ASP A 40 4.98 -3.51 -10.78
CA ASP A 40 4.68 -4.27 -11.99
C ASP A 40 5.67 -5.43 -12.19
N SER A 41 5.12 -6.59 -12.55
CA SER A 41 5.79 -7.87 -12.64
C SER A 41 6.65 -8.04 -13.89
N ARG A 42 7.75 -7.30 -14.00
CA ARG A 42 8.81 -7.68 -14.95
C ARG A 42 9.77 -8.73 -14.38
N PHE A 43 9.66 -9.03 -13.08
CA PHE A 43 10.61 -9.89 -12.34
C PHE A 43 9.95 -11.02 -11.51
N GLY A 44 8.75 -11.48 -11.85
CA GLY A 44 8.16 -12.71 -11.29
C GLY A 44 7.25 -12.56 -10.07
N HIS A 45 7.11 -11.36 -9.49
CA HIS A 45 6.03 -11.03 -8.54
C HIS A 45 4.90 -10.36 -9.30
N LYS A 46 3.73 -11.00 -9.41
CA LYS A 46 2.56 -10.43 -10.10
C LYS A 46 2.01 -9.26 -9.30
N ASP A 47 1.69 -8.15 -9.99
CA ASP A 47 1.02 -6.93 -9.49
C ASP A 47 0.87 -6.88 -7.97
N SER A 48 1.79 -6.22 -7.28
CA SER A 48 1.78 -6.05 -5.83
C SER A 48 1.92 -4.58 -5.46
N ILE A 49 1.53 -4.23 -4.24
CA ILE A 49 1.74 -2.88 -3.69
C ILE A 49 2.87 -2.94 -2.67
N LEU A 50 3.95 -2.21 -2.93
CA LEU A 50 4.91 -1.85 -1.90
C LEU A 50 4.35 -0.69 -1.11
N VAL A 51 4.19 -0.86 0.20
CA VAL A 51 3.71 0.19 1.09
C VAL A 51 4.57 0.31 2.34
N SER A 52 4.81 1.54 2.77
CA SER A 52 5.32 1.84 4.10
C SER A 52 4.16 2.02 5.07
N ILE A 53 4.17 1.30 6.19
CA ILE A 53 3.12 1.37 7.22
C ILE A 53 3.77 1.77 8.54
N SER A 54 3.21 2.79 9.20
CA SER A 54 3.64 3.25 10.52
C SER A 54 2.49 3.20 11.51
N GLY A 55 2.76 2.74 12.74
CA GLY A 55 1.73 2.64 13.77
C GLY A 55 2.22 2.09 15.11
N ALA A 56 1.26 1.85 16.00
CA ALA A 56 1.52 1.23 17.30
C ALA A 56 1.45 -0.30 17.21
N GLY A 57 2.21 -0.96 18.10
CA GLY A 57 2.21 -2.42 18.24
C GLY A 57 3.26 -3.14 17.39
N ASP A 58 3.14 -4.47 17.37
CA ASP A 58 3.94 -5.32 16.50
C ASP A 58 3.37 -5.25 15.08
N LEU A 59 4.07 -4.52 14.20
CA LEU A 59 3.58 -4.26 12.85
C LEU A 59 3.37 -5.55 12.05
N GLU A 60 4.19 -6.60 12.25
CA GLU A 60 4.00 -7.84 11.50
C GLU A 60 2.65 -8.48 11.81
N SER A 61 2.37 -8.68 13.10
CA SER A 61 1.12 -9.26 13.56
C SER A 61 -0.09 -8.41 13.19
N VAL A 62 0.04 -7.09 13.34
CA VAL A 62 -1.04 -6.13 13.05
C VAL A 62 -1.36 -6.09 11.56
N VAL A 63 -0.34 -5.93 10.71
CA VAL A 63 -0.54 -5.84 9.25
C VAL A 63 -1.14 -7.14 8.74
N ASN A 64 -0.65 -8.29 9.23
CA ASN A 64 -1.22 -9.58 8.88
C ASN A 64 -2.70 -9.70 9.27
N GLY A 65 -2.99 -9.42 10.55
CA GLY A 65 -4.33 -9.58 11.09
C GLY A 65 -5.33 -8.68 10.38
N THR A 66 -4.92 -7.44 10.09
CA THR A 66 -5.75 -6.45 9.39
C THR A 66 -6.04 -6.86 7.95
N LEU A 67 -5.04 -7.38 7.23
CA LEU A 67 -5.26 -7.87 5.87
C LEU A 67 -6.11 -9.13 5.82
N LEU A 68 -5.94 -10.04 6.79
CA LEU A 68 -6.78 -11.23 6.92
C LEU A 68 -8.24 -10.87 7.21
N GLU A 69 -8.47 -9.91 8.10
CA GLU A 69 -9.80 -9.39 8.41
C GLU A 69 -10.44 -8.73 7.18
N LEU A 70 -9.67 -7.95 6.42
CA LEU A 70 -10.15 -7.33 5.19
C LEU A 70 -10.44 -8.37 4.11
N TYR A 71 -9.59 -9.40 3.96
CA TYR A 71 -9.83 -10.50 3.04
C TYR A 71 -11.16 -11.19 3.36
N ASP A 72 -11.37 -11.59 4.62
CA ASP A 72 -12.58 -12.31 5.02
C ASP A 72 -13.84 -11.43 4.79
N LYS A 73 -13.74 -10.11 5.04
CA LYS A 73 -14.80 -9.13 4.72
C LYS A 73 -15.09 -9.06 3.22
N LEU A 74 -14.06 -8.87 2.38
CA LEU A 74 -14.22 -8.78 0.93
C LEU A 74 -14.74 -10.10 0.34
N GLU A 75 -14.30 -11.24 0.86
CA GLU A 75 -14.79 -12.56 0.45
C GLU A 75 -16.29 -12.71 0.75
N GLU A 76 -16.75 -12.28 1.92
CA GLU A 76 -18.16 -12.28 2.28
C GLU A 76 -18.99 -11.33 1.40
N GLU A 77 -18.54 -10.09 1.20
CA GLU A 77 -19.21 -9.10 0.37
C GLU A 77 -19.29 -9.50 -1.11
N ASN A 78 -18.31 -10.26 -1.58
CA ASN A 78 -18.23 -10.72 -2.97
C ASN A 78 -18.86 -12.09 -3.20
N LYS A 79 -19.37 -12.72 -2.14
CA LYS A 79 -20.01 -14.03 -2.22
C LYS A 79 -21.22 -13.98 -3.15
N GLY A 80 -21.16 -14.76 -4.23
CA GLY A 80 -22.24 -14.85 -5.22
C GLY A 80 -22.22 -13.75 -6.29
N LYS A 81 -21.27 -12.81 -6.25
CA LYS A 81 -20.99 -11.91 -7.37
C LYS A 81 -20.26 -12.64 -8.48
N ARG A 82 -20.44 -12.21 -9.73
CA ARG A 82 -19.68 -12.73 -10.86
C ARG A 82 -18.27 -12.15 -10.86
N PHE A 83 -17.31 -12.88 -11.44
CA PHE A 83 -15.93 -12.42 -11.51
C PHE A 83 -15.80 -11.06 -12.19
N GLU A 84 -16.60 -10.74 -13.21
CA GLU A 84 -16.56 -9.41 -13.85
C GLU A 84 -16.98 -8.28 -12.89
N GLU A 85 -17.88 -8.55 -11.95
CA GLU A 85 -18.33 -7.58 -10.94
C GLU A 85 -17.28 -7.36 -9.87
N ILE A 86 -16.53 -8.41 -9.52
CA ILE A 86 -15.40 -8.38 -8.59
C ILE A 86 -14.20 -7.70 -9.25
N ALA A 87 -13.89 -8.03 -10.51
CA ALA A 87 -12.76 -7.45 -11.25
C ALA A 87 -12.92 -5.94 -11.49
N VAL A 88 -14.16 -5.42 -11.53
CA VAL A 88 -14.42 -3.97 -11.57
C VAL A 88 -13.96 -3.29 -10.27
N GLN A 89 -14.04 -3.99 -9.13
CA GLN A 89 -13.36 -3.64 -7.89
C GLN A 89 -11.95 -4.27 -7.92
N ASN A 90 -11.01 -3.69 -8.67
CA ASN A 90 -9.64 -4.21 -8.87
C ASN A 90 -8.79 -4.35 -7.58
N CYS A 91 -9.23 -5.12 -6.60
CA CYS A 91 -8.59 -5.43 -5.33
C CYS A 91 -8.72 -6.94 -5.10
N TYR A 92 -7.69 -7.68 -5.48
CA TYR A 92 -7.58 -9.10 -5.18
C TYR A 92 -6.49 -9.32 -4.13
N LEU A 93 -6.92 -9.68 -2.92
CA LEU A 93 -6.03 -10.12 -1.84
C LEU A 93 -5.97 -11.64 -1.85
N ARG A 94 -4.78 -12.21 -1.63
CA ARG A 94 -4.56 -13.66 -1.70
C ARG A 94 -3.89 -14.18 -0.45
N LYS A 95 -4.64 -15.03 0.25
CA LYS A 95 -4.17 -15.78 1.42
C LYS A 95 -3.15 -16.83 1.03
N PHE A 96 -1.94 -16.73 1.58
CA PHE A 96 -1.01 -17.84 1.61
C PHE A 96 -1.09 -18.58 2.95
N SER A 97 -0.79 -19.87 2.91
CA SER A 97 -0.78 -20.75 4.08
C SER A 97 0.49 -21.58 4.04
N HIS A 98 1.29 -21.50 5.09
CA HIS A 98 2.47 -22.32 5.30
C HIS A 98 2.13 -23.45 6.28
N TYR A 99 2.53 -24.66 5.90
CA TYR A 99 2.27 -25.88 6.66
C TYR A 99 3.61 -26.56 6.95
N ASP A 100 3.80 -26.94 8.21
CA ASP A 100 4.91 -27.80 8.62
C ASP A 100 4.43 -29.25 8.68
N GLU A 101 5.32 -30.18 8.33
CA GLU A 101 5.11 -31.61 8.56
C GLU A 101 5.74 -31.99 9.90
N ILE A 102 4.89 -32.19 10.90
CA ILE A 102 5.28 -32.70 12.22
C ILE A 102 4.65 -34.07 12.37
N ASP A 103 5.47 -35.10 12.57
CA ASP A 103 5.02 -36.49 12.78
C ASP A 103 4.09 -37.06 11.67
N LYS A 104 4.35 -36.71 10.41
CA LYS A 104 3.54 -37.09 9.22
C LYS A 104 2.14 -36.46 9.16
N GLU A 105 1.82 -35.52 10.04
CA GLU A 105 0.63 -34.68 9.93
C GLU A 105 1.00 -33.29 9.41
N ARG A 106 0.23 -32.78 8.44
CA ARG A 106 0.35 -31.40 7.98
C ARG A 106 -0.36 -30.47 8.95
N LYS A 107 0.38 -29.64 9.67
CA LYS A 107 -0.17 -28.60 10.55
C LYS A 107 0.05 -27.24 9.94
N LEU A 108 -1.03 -26.48 9.85
CA LEU A 108 -0.95 -25.07 9.47
C LEU A 108 -0.20 -24.33 10.57
N VAL A 109 0.93 -23.72 10.22
CA VAL A 109 1.78 -22.98 11.17
C VAL A 109 1.71 -21.48 10.94
N HIS A 110 1.44 -21.03 9.70
CA HIS A 110 1.37 -19.62 9.39
C HIS A 110 0.38 -19.35 8.25
N ARG A 111 -0.36 -18.25 8.36
CA ARG A 111 -1.19 -17.68 7.29
C ARG A 111 -0.78 -16.24 7.10
N GLY A 112 -0.78 -15.76 5.87
CA GLY A 112 -0.62 -14.34 5.65
C GLY A 112 -1.12 -13.84 4.30
N GLU A 113 -1.07 -12.53 4.17
CA GLU A 113 -1.57 -11.76 3.01
C GLU A 113 -0.52 -10.77 2.47
N TYR A 114 0.66 -10.76 3.08
CA TYR A 114 1.74 -9.82 2.74
C TYR A 114 3.12 -10.45 2.96
N GLN A 115 4.14 -9.80 2.42
CA GLN A 115 5.54 -10.11 2.66
C GLN A 115 6.26 -8.94 3.33
N VAL A 116 7.03 -9.20 4.39
CA VAL A 116 7.87 -8.21 5.07
C VAL A 116 9.14 -7.96 4.25
N ILE A 117 9.48 -6.70 4.04
CA ILE A 117 10.79 -6.30 3.49
C ILE A 117 11.72 -5.81 4.61
N GLY A 118 11.18 -5.09 5.59
CA GLY A 118 11.92 -4.64 6.76
C GLY A 118 11.07 -3.83 7.73
N ILE A 119 11.52 -3.79 8.99
CA ILE A 119 10.87 -3.06 10.10
C ILE A 119 11.91 -2.17 10.76
N TYR A 120 11.48 -0.96 11.10
CA TYR A 120 12.32 0.12 11.59
C TYR A 120 11.70 0.73 12.84
N GLN A 121 12.56 1.15 13.76
CA GLN A 121 12.13 1.75 15.03
C GLN A 121 11.87 3.26 14.92
N GLU A 122 12.30 3.89 13.82
CA GLU A 122 12.15 5.33 13.55
C GLU A 122 11.55 5.59 12.16
N ASP A 123 10.57 6.49 12.11
CA ASP A 123 9.75 6.80 10.92
C ASP A 123 10.60 7.31 9.75
N ASN A 124 11.62 8.11 10.06
CA ASN A 124 12.54 8.68 9.06
C ASN A 124 13.39 7.62 8.35
N THR A 125 13.56 6.42 8.93
CA THR A 125 14.40 5.36 8.36
C THR A 125 13.70 4.63 7.21
N ALA A 126 12.38 4.45 7.29
CA ALA A 126 11.59 3.81 6.23
C ALA A 126 11.66 4.59 4.91
N SER A 127 11.56 5.92 4.99
CA SER A 127 11.67 6.84 3.85
C SER A 127 13.08 6.96 3.25
N GLN A 128 14.12 6.60 4.01
CA GLN A 128 15.53 6.68 3.58
C GLN A 128 16.04 5.40 2.89
N LEU A 129 15.41 4.25 3.10
CA LEU A 129 15.93 2.95 2.66
C LEU A 129 15.69 2.62 1.18
N PHE A 130 14.88 3.41 0.49
CA PHE A 130 14.78 3.35 -0.97
C PHE A 130 15.12 4.69 -1.61
N PRO A 131 16.41 5.08 -1.69
CA PRO A 131 16.83 6.36 -2.26
C PRO A 131 16.30 6.63 -3.67
N ALA A 132 16.14 5.59 -4.50
CA ALA A 132 15.58 5.70 -5.85
C ALA A 132 14.06 6.00 -5.84
N LEU A 133 13.31 5.48 -4.86
CA LEU A 133 11.88 5.75 -4.68
C LEU A 133 11.65 7.10 -4.01
N ALA A 134 12.44 7.43 -2.99
CA ALA A 134 12.47 8.75 -2.37
C ALA A 134 12.84 9.84 -3.40
N GLN A 135 13.77 9.56 -4.32
CA GLN A 135 14.09 10.46 -5.43
C GLN A 135 12.94 10.60 -6.43
N GLY A 136 12.23 9.52 -6.76
CA GLY A 136 11.03 9.58 -7.60
C GLY A 136 9.93 10.47 -6.98
N TYR A 137 9.62 10.24 -5.70
CA TYR A 137 8.64 11.02 -4.93
C TYR A 137 9.08 12.47 -4.69
N LEU A 138 10.37 12.73 -4.47
CA LEU A 138 10.92 14.07 -4.37
C LEU A 138 10.79 14.81 -5.70
N LEU A 139 11.04 14.15 -6.83
CA LEU A 139 10.90 14.73 -8.17
C LEU A 139 9.44 15.06 -8.50
N GLU A 140 8.49 14.18 -8.14
CA GLU A 140 7.05 14.43 -8.31
C GLU A 140 6.56 15.60 -7.42
N ASN A 141 6.98 15.64 -6.15
CA ASN A 141 6.63 16.74 -5.24
C ASN A 141 7.25 18.08 -5.65
N VAL A 142 8.46 18.06 -6.22
CA VAL A 142 9.10 19.25 -6.79
C VAL A 142 8.34 19.74 -8.02
N SER A 143 7.88 18.83 -8.89
CA SER A 143 7.06 19.16 -10.07
C SER A 143 5.72 19.81 -9.66
N LEU A 144 5.01 19.24 -8.68
CA LEU A 144 3.76 19.80 -8.16
C LEU A 144 3.95 21.18 -7.51
N LYS A 145 5.02 21.38 -6.74
CA LYS A 145 5.34 22.69 -6.15
C LYS A 145 5.74 23.72 -7.20
N LEU A 146 6.46 23.32 -8.25
CA LEU A 146 6.79 24.20 -9.37
C LEU A 146 5.54 24.65 -10.12
N ASN A 147 4.61 23.74 -10.41
CA ASN A 147 3.35 24.09 -11.06
C ASN A 147 2.53 25.08 -10.21
N LYS A 148 2.53 24.90 -8.88
CA LYS A 148 1.82 25.81 -7.97
C LYS A 148 2.45 27.20 -7.91
N VAL A 149 3.78 27.29 -7.91
CA VAL A 149 4.50 28.56 -7.99
C VAL A 149 4.30 29.22 -9.35
N GLU A 150 4.23 28.44 -10.43
CA GLU A 150 3.92 28.94 -11.77
C GLU A 150 2.51 29.52 -11.84
N GLU A 151 1.50 28.83 -11.29
CA GLU A 151 0.14 29.36 -11.16
C GLU A 151 0.09 30.64 -10.33
N GLU A 152 0.71 30.67 -9.15
CA GLU A 152 0.74 31.85 -8.28
C GLU A 152 1.42 33.04 -8.96
N ALA A 153 2.50 32.81 -9.71
CA ALA A 153 3.19 33.86 -10.47
C ALA A 153 2.33 34.38 -11.62
N ARG A 154 1.58 33.49 -12.29
CA ARG A 154 0.67 33.84 -13.39
C ARG A 154 -0.50 34.67 -12.91
N GLU A 155 -1.13 34.28 -11.80
CA GLU A 155 -2.21 35.05 -11.16
C GLU A 155 -1.74 36.44 -10.72
N LEU A 156 -0.52 36.54 -10.18
CA LEU A 156 0.08 37.83 -9.82
C LEU A 156 0.33 38.73 -11.03
N LEU A 157 0.79 38.16 -12.15
CA LEU A 157 1.00 38.88 -13.41
C LEU A 157 -0.31 39.34 -14.02
N ASP A 158 -1.34 38.48 -14.09
CA ASP A 158 -2.65 38.82 -14.62
C ASP A 158 -3.35 39.91 -13.79
N LYS A 159 -3.19 39.85 -12.45
CA LYS A 159 -3.66 40.91 -11.56
C LYS A 159 -2.93 42.24 -11.82
N LYS A 160 -1.60 42.20 -12.02
CA LYS A 160 -0.83 43.42 -12.31
C LYS A 160 -1.12 44.01 -13.69
N LEU A 161 -1.43 43.17 -14.68
CA LEU A 161 -1.83 43.59 -16.02
C LEU A 161 -3.25 44.15 -16.07
N SER A 162 -4.16 43.68 -15.22
CA SER A 162 -5.53 44.23 -15.10
C SER A 162 -5.62 45.50 -14.25
N GLU A 163 -4.60 45.78 -13.45
CA GLU A 163 -4.42 47.05 -12.72
C GLU A 163 -3.79 48.18 -13.59
N LEU A 164 -3.36 47.86 -14.81
CA LEU A 164 -2.80 48.79 -15.81
C LEU A 164 -3.86 49.25 -16.82
#